data_AF-A0A1V4YS55-F1
#
_entry.id   AF-A0A1V4YS55-F1
#
_cell.length_a   1.000
_cell.length_b   1.000
_cell.length_c   1.000
_cell.angle_alpha   90.00
_cell.angle_beta   90.00
_cell.angle_gamma   90.00
#
_symmetry.space_group_name_H-M   'P 1'
#
loop_
_entity.id
_entity.type
_entity.pdbx_description
1 polymer ?
#
loop_
_entity_poly.entity_id
_entity_poly.type
_entity_poly.pdbx_seq_one_letter_code
_entity_poly.pdbx_strand_id
1 'polypeptide(L)'
;MVELVKSMVKCYKKKTKKMVGGRRKTYEYYQYQVPLKKSDNLPCSEEVFIIPQNQFEDLIEDEIGGRQSDDKQYKGVIAEYEKELAELEWKHGELSKSYKTLVSKNAKTNKRLRLEGEKITTLEQENKKLQNQLHQINNEYQKLKISHNDELKKNKELIEEMKSKEKSGIWGLLQKKK
;
A
#
# COMPACT_ATOMS: atom_id res chain seq x y z
N MET A 1 -22.15 -19.26 -55.48
CA MET A 1 -23.51 -19.32 -56.04
C MET A 1 -24.04 -20.71 -55.72
N VAL A 2 -24.86 -20.86 -54.68
CA VAL A 2 -25.36 -22.18 -54.24
C VAL A 2 -26.54 -22.53 -55.14
N GLU A 3 -26.39 -23.54 -55.99
CA GLU A 3 -27.53 -24.10 -56.71
C GLU A 3 -28.45 -24.79 -55.70
N LEU A 4 -29.49 -24.08 -55.28
CA LEU A 4 -30.60 -24.65 -54.53
C LEU A 4 -31.35 -25.62 -55.45
N VAL A 5 -30.90 -26.87 -55.48
CA VAL A 5 -31.64 -27.96 -56.10
C VAL A 5 -32.86 -28.20 -55.21
N LYS A 6 -34.00 -27.59 -55.58
CA LYS A 6 -35.32 -27.91 -55.00
C LYS A 6 -35.62 -29.38 -55.28
N SER A 7 -35.21 -30.26 -54.38
CA SER A 7 -35.52 -31.68 -54.45
C SER A 7 -36.79 -31.92 -53.65
N MET A 8 -37.90 -32.10 -54.37
CA MET A 8 -39.17 -32.51 -53.75
C MET A 8 -39.05 -33.97 -53.31
N VAL A 9 -38.92 -34.22 -52.01
CA VAL A 9 -38.86 -35.58 -51.48
C VAL A 9 -40.28 -36.14 -51.35
N LYS A 10 -40.53 -37.38 -51.79
CA LYS A 10 -41.83 -38.05 -51.57
C LYS A 10 -41.99 -38.37 -50.09
N CYS A 11 -42.99 -37.76 -49.45
CA CYS A 11 -43.45 -38.12 -48.12
C CYS A 11 -44.71 -38.98 -48.22
N TYR A 12 -44.71 -40.15 -47.58
CA TYR A 12 -45.94 -40.93 -47.39
C TYR A 12 -46.19 -41.22 -45.92
N LYS A 13 -47.47 -41.16 -45.53
CA LYS A 13 -47.93 -41.46 -44.18
C LYS A 13 -48.07 -42.96 -44.03
N LYS A 14 -47.12 -43.59 -43.34
CA LYS A 14 -47.15 -45.04 -43.09
C LYS A 14 -47.80 -45.31 -41.75
N LYS A 15 -48.82 -46.17 -41.75
CA LYS A 15 -49.47 -46.65 -40.52
C LYS A 15 -48.98 -48.05 -40.22
N THR A 16 -48.45 -48.26 -39.01
CA THR A 16 -48.01 -49.58 -38.55
C THR A 16 -48.71 -49.93 -37.25
N LYS A 17 -49.23 -51.16 -37.15
CA LYS A 17 -49.89 -51.65 -35.94
C LYS A 17 -48.89 -52.46 -35.14
N LYS A 18 -48.57 -52.01 -33.93
CA LYS A 18 -47.66 -52.72 -33.01
C LYS A 18 -48.40 -53.08 -31.72
N MET A 19 -48.05 -54.21 -31.12
CA MET A 19 -48.51 -54.61 -29.79
C MET A 19 -47.60 -53.94 -28.75
N VAL A 20 -48.17 -53.08 -27.91
CA VAL A 20 -47.42 -52.39 -26.85
C VAL A 20 -48.21 -52.50 -25.56
N GLY A 21 -47.67 -53.23 -24.58
CA GLY A 21 -48.35 -53.50 -23.30
C GLY A 21 -49.62 -54.34 -23.43
N GLY A 22 -49.61 -55.38 -24.28
CA GLY A 22 -50.75 -56.29 -24.48
C GLY A 22 -51.93 -55.73 -25.30
N ARG A 23 -51.89 -54.45 -25.71
CA ARG A 23 -52.90 -53.82 -26.58
C ARG A 23 -52.30 -53.44 -27.93
N ARG A 24 -53.08 -53.61 -29.01
CA ARG A 24 -52.66 -53.27 -30.38
C ARG A 24 -52.85 -51.78 -30.63
N LYS A 25 -51.76 -51.03 -30.77
CA LYS A 25 -51.75 -49.59 -31.08
C LYS A 25 -51.34 -49.35 -32.53
N THR A 26 -51.97 -48.38 -33.19
CA THR A 26 -51.59 -47.95 -34.54
C THR A 26 -50.73 -46.70 -34.43
N TYR A 27 -49.53 -46.74 -35.00
CA TYR A 27 -48.59 -45.63 -35.06
C TYR A 27 -48.53 -45.11 -36.49
N GLU A 28 -48.62 -43.79 -36.65
CA GLU A 28 -48.49 -43.11 -37.93
C GLU A 28 -47.18 -42.34 -37.93
N TYR A 29 -46.34 -42.54 -38.94
CA TYR A 29 -45.12 -41.78 -39.13
C TYR A 29 -44.91 -41.48 -40.62
N TYR A 30 -44.20 -40.39 -40.88
CA TYR A 30 -43.83 -39.96 -42.22
C TYR A 30 -42.54 -40.66 -42.64
N GLN A 31 -42.52 -41.25 -43.84
CA GLN A 31 -41.33 -41.84 -44.43
C GLN A 31 -41.01 -41.12 -45.74
N TYR A 32 -39.77 -40.66 -45.86
CA TYR A 32 -39.24 -39.94 -47.01
C TYR A 32 -38.43 -40.90 -47.90
N GLN A 33 -38.70 -40.93 -49.21
CA GLN A 33 -38.00 -41.82 -50.15
C GLN A 33 -37.27 -41.02 -51.24
N VAL A 34 -35.99 -41.32 -51.42
CA VAL A 34 -35.10 -40.83 -52.49
C VAL A 34 -34.65 -42.07 -53.29
N PRO A 35 -34.72 -42.15 -54.64
CA PRO A 35 -35.10 -41.15 -55.66
C PRO A 35 -36.45 -41.42 -56.39
N LEU A 36 -36.94 -40.44 -57.16
CA LEU A 36 -38.32 -40.36 -57.71
C LEU A 36 -38.50 -41.07 -59.07
N LYS A 37 -39.67 -41.74 -59.28
CA LYS A 37 -40.20 -42.12 -60.61
C LYS A 37 -41.14 -41.02 -61.15
N LYS A 38 -41.15 -40.82 -62.48
CA LYS A 38 -41.85 -39.74 -63.24
C LYS A 38 -43.39 -39.68 -63.11
N SER A 39 -44.05 -40.66 -62.48
CA SER A 39 -45.52 -40.84 -62.53
C SER A 39 -46.31 -40.25 -61.37
N ASP A 40 -45.66 -39.64 -60.39
CA ASP A 40 -46.32 -39.43 -59.09
C ASP A 40 -46.58 -37.95 -58.84
N ASN A 41 -47.85 -37.56 -58.96
CA ASN A 41 -48.35 -36.26 -58.52
C ASN A 41 -48.57 -36.25 -57.01
N LEU A 42 -48.29 -35.10 -56.37
CA LEU A 42 -48.86 -34.54 -55.10
C LEU A 42 -47.85 -34.15 -54.00
N PRO A 43 -48.19 -33.13 -53.18
CA PRO A 43 -47.31 -32.06 -52.71
C PRO A 43 -46.68 -32.31 -51.34
N CYS A 44 -45.48 -31.76 -51.13
CA CYS A 44 -44.80 -31.69 -49.84
C CYS A 44 -44.46 -30.21 -49.54
N SER A 45 -45.07 -29.66 -48.49
CA SER A 45 -45.03 -28.22 -48.15
C SER A 45 -43.98 -27.87 -47.08
N GLU A 46 -42.89 -28.63 -46.97
CA GLU A 46 -41.78 -28.30 -46.08
C GLU A 46 -40.47 -28.30 -46.88
N GLU A 47 -39.83 -27.14 -46.95
CA GLU A 47 -38.55 -26.94 -47.66
C GLU A 47 -37.43 -27.61 -46.85
N VAL A 48 -36.99 -28.79 -47.30
CA VAL A 48 -35.84 -29.49 -46.72
C VAL A 48 -34.59 -29.08 -47.51
N PHE A 49 -33.60 -28.51 -46.82
CA PHE A 49 -32.29 -28.20 -47.40
C PHE A 49 -31.39 -29.42 -47.31
N ILE A 50 -30.95 -29.96 -48.46
CA ILE A 50 -29.96 -31.03 -48.53
C ILE A 50 -28.60 -30.39 -48.73
N ILE A 51 -27.73 -30.48 -47.72
CA ILE A 51 -26.33 -30.06 -47.83
C ILE A 51 -25.51 -31.27 -48.30
N PRO A 52 -24.81 -31.20 -49.46
CA PRO A 52 -23.90 -32.25 -49.90
C PRO A 52 -22.79 -32.47 -48.87
N GLN A 53 -22.42 -33.73 -48.60
CA GLN A 53 -21.40 -34.07 -47.59
C GLN A 53 -20.09 -33.29 -47.77
N ASN A 54 -19.65 -33.08 -49.01
CA ASN A 54 -18.44 -32.35 -49.32
C ASN A 54 -18.46 -30.89 -48.83
N GLN A 55 -19.62 -30.23 -48.86
CA GLN A 55 -19.77 -28.85 -48.37
C GLN A 55 -19.89 -28.78 -46.84
N PHE A 56 -20.27 -29.89 -46.21
CA PHE A 56 -20.36 -30.00 -44.76
C PHE A 56 -18.98 -30.19 -44.14
N GLU A 57 -18.11 -30.94 -44.81
CA GLU A 57 -16.69 -31.12 -44.41
C GLU A 57 -15.94 -29.78 -44.44
N ASP A 58 -16.06 -29.00 -45.53
CA ASP A 58 -15.44 -27.68 -45.66
C ASP A 58 -15.88 -26.71 -44.53
N LEU A 59 -17.18 -26.68 -44.20
CA LEU A 59 -17.72 -25.82 -43.13
C LEU A 59 -17.19 -26.21 -41.74
N ILE A 60 -17.02 -27.52 -41.50
CA ILE A 60 -16.47 -28.03 -40.24
C ILE A 60 -14.97 -27.70 -40.14
N GLU A 61 -14.22 -27.84 -41.23
CA GLU A 61 -12.80 -27.53 -41.25
C GLU A 61 -12.54 -26.04 -41.01
N ASP A 62 -13.35 -25.15 -41.59
CA ASP A 62 -13.26 -23.71 -41.36
C ASP A 62 -13.61 -23.31 -39.91
N GLU A 63 -14.66 -23.89 -39.31
CA GLU A 63 -15.01 -23.64 -37.91
C GLU A 63 -13.96 -24.18 -36.92
N ILE A 64 -13.41 -25.38 -37.18
CA ILE A 64 -12.35 -25.98 -36.37
C ILE A 64 -11.04 -25.17 -36.53
N GLY A 65 -10.71 -24.75 -37.75
CA GLY A 65 -9.56 -23.92 -38.06
C GLY A 65 -9.61 -22.58 -37.33
N GLY A 66 -10.75 -21.90 -37.36
CA GLY A 66 -11.01 -20.65 -36.64
C GLY A 66 -10.87 -20.79 -35.12
N ARG A 67 -11.49 -21.83 -34.53
CA ARG A 67 -11.32 -22.13 -33.09
C ARG A 67 -9.87 -22.41 -32.72
N GLN A 68 -9.13 -23.10 -33.58
CA GLN A 68 -7.74 -23.45 -33.31
C GLN A 68 -6.79 -22.25 -33.45
N SER A 69 -7.09 -21.27 -34.29
CA SER A 69 -6.39 -19.98 -34.31
C SER A 69 -6.68 -19.15 -33.05
N ASP A 70 -7.93 -19.11 -32.62
CA ASP A 70 -8.34 -18.38 -31.40
C ASP A 70 -7.65 -18.98 -30.16
N ASP A 71 -7.64 -20.30 -30.03
CA ASP A 71 -6.96 -21.01 -28.92
C ASP A 71 -5.45 -20.70 -28.86
N LYS A 72 -4.78 -20.59 -30.02
CA LYS A 72 -3.36 -20.23 -30.07
C LYS A 72 -3.15 -18.77 -29.63
N GLN A 73 -4.04 -17.87 -30.04
CA GLN A 73 -3.98 -16.47 -29.64
C GLN A 73 -4.23 -16.32 -28.13
N TYR A 74 -5.24 -16.97 -27.58
CA TYR A 74 -5.51 -16.97 -26.14
C TYR A 74 -4.36 -17.53 -25.32
N LYS A 75 -3.72 -18.62 -25.78
CA LYS A 75 -2.51 -19.17 -25.12
C LYS A 75 -1.35 -18.18 -25.12
N GLY A 76 -1.16 -17.43 -26.22
CA GLY A 76 -0.15 -16.38 -26.29
C GLY A 76 -0.41 -15.27 -25.26
N VAL A 77 -1.65 -14.77 -25.22
CA VAL A 77 -2.08 -13.73 -24.29
C VAL A 77 -1.98 -14.18 -22.83
N ILE A 78 -2.35 -15.43 -22.52
CA ILE A 78 -2.19 -16.00 -21.17
C ILE A 78 -0.71 -16.03 -20.77
N ALA A 79 0.18 -16.48 -21.65
CA ALA A 79 1.61 -16.52 -21.38
C ALA A 79 2.22 -15.12 -21.18
N GLU A 80 1.70 -14.09 -21.87
CA GLU A 80 2.09 -12.70 -21.65
C GLU A 80 1.61 -12.21 -20.27
N TYR A 81 0.35 -12.43 -19.92
CA TYR A 81 -0.17 -12.06 -18.60
C TYR A 81 0.54 -12.78 -17.45
N GLU A 82 0.90 -14.06 -17.61
CA GLU A 82 1.68 -14.78 -16.59
C GLU A 82 3.04 -14.15 -16.37
N LYS A 83 3.71 -13.68 -17.43
CA LYS A 83 4.99 -12.95 -17.31
C LYS A 83 4.81 -11.61 -16.62
N GLU A 84 3.81 -10.83 -17.02
CA GLU A 84 3.52 -9.54 -16.39
C GLU A 84 3.18 -9.70 -14.90
N LEU A 85 2.41 -10.74 -14.56
CA LEU A 85 2.04 -11.03 -13.18
C LEU A 85 3.25 -11.42 -12.35
N ALA A 86 4.14 -12.27 -12.87
CA ALA A 86 5.39 -12.62 -12.22
C ALA A 86 6.30 -11.40 -11.99
N GLU A 87 6.40 -10.49 -12.96
CA GLU A 87 7.13 -9.23 -12.79
C GLU A 87 6.52 -8.32 -11.73
N LEU A 88 5.19 -8.20 -11.70
CA LEU A 88 4.47 -7.39 -10.73
C LEU A 88 4.63 -7.96 -9.31
N GLU A 89 4.55 -9.27 -9.14
CA GLU A 89 4.80 -9.94 -7.87
C GLU A 89 6.22 -9.67 -7.36
N TRP A 90 7.21 -9.74 -8.25
CA TRP A 90 8.59 -9.44 -7.90
C TRP A 90 8.77 -7.97 -7.48
N LYS A 91 8.26 -7.02 -8.28
CA LYS A 91 8.28 -5.57 -7.96
C LYS A 91 7.58 -5.28 -6.63
N HIS A 92 6.44 -5.92 -6.38
CA HIS A 92 5.71 -5.81 -5.11
C HIS A 92 6.53 -6.37 -3.94
N GLY A 93 7.21 -7.50 -4.13
CA GLY A 93 8.11 -8.09 -3.15
C GLY A 93 9.27 -7.16 -2.77
N GLU A 94 9.88 -6.50 -3.75
CA GLU A 94 10.94 -5.50 -3.50
C GLU A 94 10.41 -4.26 -2.77
N LEU A 95 9.29 -3.71 -3.22
CA LEU A 95 8.63 -2.57 -2.57
C LEU A 95 8.25 -2.89 -1.13
N SER A 96 7.69 -4.08 -0.86
CA SER A 96 7.33 -4.52 0.49
C SER A 96 8.55 -4.61 1.40
N LYS A 97 9.67 -5.16 0.91
CA LYS A 97 10.94 -5.21 1.65
C LYS A 97 11.45 -3.81 1.95
N SER A 98 11.50 -2.94 0.94
CA SER A 98 11.92 -1.54 1.09
C SER A 98 11.06 -0.80 2.11
N TYR A 99 9.74 -0.91 2.00
CA TYR A 99 8.78 -0.31 2.92
C TYR A 99 9.00 -0.77 4.37
N LYS A 100 9.14 -2.08 4.61
CA LYS A 100 9.43 -2.62 5.95
C LYS A 100 10.72 -2.05 6.52
N THR A 101 11.78 -1.97 5.73
CA THR A 101 13.04 -1.37 6.19
C THR A 101 12.87 0.12 6.52
N LEU A 102 12.14 0.86 5.69
CA LEU A 102 11.90 2.29 5.90
C LEU A 102 11.08 2.55 7.16
N VAL A 103 9.99 1.80 7.37
CA VAL A 103 9.16 1.89 8.59
C VAL A 103 9.98 1.57 9.83
N SER A 104 10.81 0.53 9.79
CA SER A 104 11.66 0.16 10.93
C SER A 104 12.71 1.25 11.24
N LYS A 105 13.30 1.87 10.21
CA LYS A 105 14.22 3.00 10.36
C LYS A 105 13.50 4.21 10.95
N ASN A 106 12.33 4.54 10.43
CA ASN A 106 11.52 5.66 10.91
C ASN A 106 11.14 5.49 12.39
N ALA A 107 10.73 4.29 12.79
CA ALA A 107 10.41 3.99 14.19
C ALA A 107 11.63 4.18 15.12
N LYS A 108 12.82 3.72 14.69
CA LYS A 108 14.08 3.92 15.44
C LYS A 108 14.44 5.41 15.54
N THR A 109 14.34 6.15 14.43
CA THR A 109 14.62 7.59 14.39
C THR A 109 13.67 8.37 15.29
N ASN A 110 12.37 8.09 15.24
CA ASN A 110 11.38 8.74 16.11
C ASN A 110 11.62 8.45 17.59
N LYS A 111 12.01 7.22 17.94
CA LYS A 111 12.41 6.89 19.33
C LYS A 111 13.62 7.72 19.76
N ARG A 112 14.65 7.85 18.91
CA ARG A 112 15.83 8.66 19.21
C ARG A 112 15.47 10.14 19.37
N LEU A 113 14.65 10.70 18.48
CA LEU A 113 14.18 12.08 18.57
C LEU A 113 13.45 12.37 19.87
N ARG A 114 12.61 11.45 20.34
CA ARG A 114 11.94 11.58 21.64
C ARG A 114 12.93 11.61 22.80
N LEU A 115 13.87 10.68 22.84
CA LEU A 115 14.89 10.62 23.90
C LEU A 115 15.80 11.86 23.91
N GLU A 116 16.21 12.35 22.75
CA GLU A 116 16.97 13.60 22.66
C GLU A 116 16.13 14.81 23.07
N GLY A 117 14.83 14.83 22.71
CA GLY A 117 13.90 15.85 23.18
C GLY A 117 13.77 15.88 24.70
N GLU A 118 13.59 14.71 25.32
CA GLU A 118 13.58 14.57 26.79
C GLU A 118 14.89 15.08 27.40
N LYS A 119 16.05 14.69 26.82
CA LYS A 119 17.37 15.14 27.27
C LYS A 119 17.55 16.66 27.17
N ILE A 120 17.04 17.28 26.11
CA ILE A 120 17.06 18.74 25.98
C ILE A 120 16.23 19.37 27.10
N THR A 121 15.01 18.88 27.35
CA THR A 121 14.17 19.43 28.41
C THR A 121 14.80 19.29 29.80
N THR A 122 15.48 18.17 30.08
CA THR A 122 16.19 18.00 31.36
C THR A 122 17.37 18.97 31.47
N LEU A 123 18.15 19.12 30.40
CA LEU A 123 19.29 20.05 30.38
C LEU A 123 18.83 21.51 30.50
N GLU A 124 17.71 21.90 29.90
CA GLU A 124 17.13 23.22 30.05
C GLU A 124 16.70 23.50 31.49
N GLN A 125 16.10 22.51 32.17
CA GLN A 125 15.73 22.63 33.58
C GLN A 125 16.96 22.74 34.49
N GLU A 126 17.99 21.93 34.24
CA GLU A 126 19.27 22.00 34.96
C GLU A 126 19.95 23.35 34.75
N ASN A 127 19.99 23.85 33.52
CA ASN A 127 20.59 25.15 33.20
C ASN A 127 19.84 26.29 33.91
N LYS A 128 18.50 26.26 33.95
CA LYS A 128 17.70 27.22 34.74
C LYS A 128 18.03 27.15 36.24
N LYS A 129 18.19 25.95 36.81
CA LYS A 129 18.59 25.79 38.21
C LYS A 129 19.97 26.36 38.47
N LEU A 130 20.94 26.07 37.61
CA LEU A 130 22.30 26.58 37.70
C LEU A 130 22.34 28.11 37.56
N GLN A 131 21.58 28.69 36.64
CA GLN A 131 21.46 30.15 36.50
C GLN A 131 20.92 30.80 37.78
N ASN A 132 19.89 30.22 38.39
CA ASN A 132 19.34 30.71 39.65
C ASN A 132 20.36 30.62 40.79
N GLN A 133 21.07 29.50 40.90
CA GLN A 133 22.15 29.33 41.90
C GLN A 133 23.28 30.34 41.69
N LEU A 134 23.70 30.55 40.45
CA LEU A 134 24.73 31.53 40.11
C LEU A 134 24.27 32.95 40.48
N HIS A 135 23.00 33.28 40.25
CA HIS A 135 22.44 34.57 40.63
C HIS A 135 22.42 34.76 42.16
N GLN A 136 22.05 33.73 42.93
CA GLN A 136 22.10 33.75 44.39
C GLN A 136 23.53 33.95 44.91
N ILE A 137 24.48 33.16 44.42
CA ILE A 137 25.90 33.26 44.80
C ILE A 137 26.44 34.65 44.47
N ASN A 138 26.09 35.21 43.31
CA ASN A 138 26.53 36.55 42.95
C ASN A 138 25.96 37.61 43.91
N ASN A 139 24.69 37.49 44.32
CA ASN A 139 24.09 38.41 45.28
C ASN A 139 24.75 38.29 46.67
N GLU A 140 25.07 37.08 47.11
CA GLU A 140 25.83 36.85 48.35
C GLU A 140 27.23 37.45 48.26
N TYR A 141 27.94 37.23 47.14
CA TYR A 141 29.25 37.82 46.89
C TYR A 141 29.22 39.36 46.96
N GLN A 142 28.22 40.01 46.35
CA GLN A 142 28.08 41.46 46.41
C GLN A 142 27.84 41.95 47.85
N LYS A 143 26.97 41.27 48.62
CA LYS A 143 26.77 41.59 50.04
C LYS A 143 28.05 41.45 50.85
N LEU A 144 28.78 40.35 50.64
CA LEU A 144 30.04 40.08 51.34
C LEU A 144 31.10 41.14 50.99
N LYS A 145 31.18 41.53 49.71
CA LYS A 145 32.08 42.58 49.22
C LYS A 145 31.79 43.94 49.86
N ILE A 146 30.51 44.30 50.00
CA ILE A 146 30.09 45.54 50.68
C ILE A 146 30.49 45.47 52.17
N SER A 147 30.13 44.39 52.86
CA SER A 147 30.46 44.20 54.28
C SER A 147 31.97 44.27 54.55
N HIS A 148 32.76 43.59 53.72
CA HIS A 148 34.21 43.61 53.82
C HIS A 148 34.79 45.03 53.60
N ASN A 149 34.26 45.78 52.64
CA ASN A 149 34.69 47.15 52.41
C ASN A 149 34.34 48.08 53.59
N ASP A 150 33.19 47.89 54.22
CA ASP A 150 32.79 48.68 55.39
C ASP A 150 33.64 48.33 56.61
N GLU A 151 33.99 47.06 56.83
CA GLU A 151 34.95 46.65 57.86
C GLU A 151 36.35 47.23 57.61
N LEU A 152 36.82 47.24 56.36
CA LEU A 152 38.09 47.88 56.01
C LEU A 152 38.09 49.38 56.32
N LYS A 153 36.98 50.09 56.09
CA LYS A 153 36.86 51.52 56.43
C LYS A 153 36.92 51.71 57.95
N LYS A 154 36.11 50.96 58.71
CA LYS A 154 36.12 50.99 60.18
C LYS A 154 37.50 50.70 60.76
N ASN A 155 38.19 49.69 60.23
CA ASN A 155 39.55 49.38 60.67
C ASN A 155 40.54 50.51 60.37
N LYS A 156 40.43 51.19 59.21
CA LYS A 156 41.25 52.37 58.90
C LYS A 156 40.99 53.51 59.88
N GLU A 157 39.72 53.81 60.17
CA GLU A 157 39.31 54.84 61.13
C GLU A 157 39.86 54.53 62.53
N LEU A 158 39.72 53.29 63.00
CA LEU A 158 40.28 52.86 64.29
C LEU A 158 41.81 52.99 64.35
N ILE A 159 42.51 52.64 63.27
CA ILE A 159 43.98 52.80 63.19
C ILE A 159 44.36 54.29 63.24
N GLU A 160 43.62 55.17 62.56
CA GLU A 160 43.85 56.62 62.61
C GLU A 160 43.56 57.19 64.02
N GLU A 161 42.49 56.75 64.67
CA GLU A 161 42.20 57.10 66.06
C GLU A 161 43.31 56.64 67.01
N MET A 162 43.81 55.42 66.88
CA MET A 162 44.93 54.93 67.70
C MET A 162 46.19 55.75 67.47
N LYS A 163 46.54 56.06 66.21
CA LYS A 163 47.70 56.90 65.88
C LYS A 163 47.56 58.32 66.44
N SER A 164 46.36 58.90 66.43
CA SER A 164 46.13 60.23 67.00
C SER A 164 46.20 60.24 68.54
N LYS A 165 45.67 59.21 69.20
CA LYS A 165 45.77 59.00 70.65
C LYS A 165 47.21 58.75 71.11
N GLU A 166 48.00 57.96 70.36
CA GLU A 166 49.44 57.79 70.63
C GLU A 166 50.21 59.11 70.50
N LYS A 167 49.90 59.90 69.46
CA LYS A 167 50.49 61.24 69.30
C LYS A 167 50.13 62.16 70.45
N SER A 168 48.88 62.21 70.90
CA SER A 168 48.49 63.08 72.04
C SER A 168 49.02 62.57 73.38
N GLY A 169 49.10 61.26 73.58
CA GLY A 169 49.56 60.63 74.83
C GLY A 169 51.07 60.79 75.06
N ILE A 170 51.89 60.52 74.04
CA ILE A 170 53.36 60.61 74.17
C ILE A 170 53.83 62.07 74.09
N TRP A 171 53.29 62.88 73.16
CA TRP A 171 53.67 64.30 73.06
C TRP A 171 53.06 65.17 74.16
N GLY A 172 51.86 64.86 74.64
CA GLY A 172 51.23 65.56 75.76
C GLY A 172 51.95 65.35 77.10
N LEU A 173 52.58 64.19 77.29
CA LEU A 173 53.44 63.91 78.45
C LEU A 173 54.82 64.57 78.36
N LEU A 174 55.36 64.72 77.14
CA LEU A 174 56.64 65.42 76.91
C LEU A 174 56.51 66.95 77.04
N GLN A 175 55.37 67.55 76.66
CA GLN A 175 55.16 69.00 76.81
C GLN A 175 54.85 69.45 78.23
N LYS A 176 54.34 68.57 79.11
CA LYS A 176 54.05 68.89 80.52
C LYS A 176 55.28 68.83 81.45
N LYS A 177 56.46 68.46 80.95
CA LYS A 177 57.71 68.34 81.72
C LYS A 177 58.70 69.49 81.55
N LYS A 178 58.28 70.65 81.04
CA LYS A 178 59.08 71.88 81.02
C LYS A 178 58.46 72.95 81.91
#